data_AF-A0A845U1Y1-F1
#
_entry.id   AF-A0A845U1Y1-F1
#
_cell.length_a   1.000
_cell.length_b   1.000
_cell.length_c   1.000
_cell.angle_alpha   90.00
_cell.angle_beta   90.00
_cell.angle_gamma   90.00
#
_symmetry.space_group_name_H-M   'P 1'
#
loop_
_entity.id
_entity.type
_entity.pdbx_description
1 polymer ?
#
loop_
_entity_poly.entity_id
_entity_poly.type
_entity_poly.pdbx_seq_one_letter_code
_entity_poly.pdbx_strand_id
1 'polypeptide(L)'
;MQSYALIFDKAGWKLLVFLLGAVVLTPAAPAQYAQPKQQPAAQSTQQPTQPAPKAGQDQLKPGEAPPSDAPPLNKEEEAASRTFFALKTQENPLVITSGEEFLAKYPDSRYRDSVYARLVQAYVNANQDDKVMAVGGRALAANPDNVDVLALMSWYMGHHFDAKALDAEQLLKRREDYGRHALELMAKMEKPAAMADVDFAKAKADKQALAHSGLALVYYHENKTPQMVAELEQAIALDPMPDPLNYFLLGDGDARMKKFADAAAAYDHCAQMTWAWQAKCQAKMSVAKNLAATQPAPPASAPAQPAVAAPPSAAPAPPAPTRDPMKPPTPPTPPRD
;
A
#
# COMPACT_ATOMS: atom_id res chain seq x y z
N MET A 1 12.50 -26.83 45.37
CA MET A 1 12.58 -28.30 45.41
C MET A 1 12.62 -28.80 43.97
N GLN A 2 13.70 -29.51 43.61
CA GLN A 2 14.02 -30.31 42.38
C GLN A 2 13.57 -29.76 41.00
N SER A 3 14.42 -29.33 40.04
CA SER A 3 15.66 -29.87 39.42
C SER A 3 15.47 -31.17 38.63
N TYR A 4 15.51 -31.11 37.28
CA TYR A 4 16.59 -31.64 36.40
C TYR A 4 16.11 -31.86 34.95
N ALA A 5 17.04 -31.63 34.03
CA ALA A 5 16.91 -31.72 32.58
C ALA A 5 17.67 -32.93 32.01
N LEU A 6 17.53 -33.12 30.68
CA LEU A 6 18.36 -33.91 29.75
C LEU A 6 17.98 -35.43 29.73
N ILE A 7 18.08 -36.22 28.65
CA ILE A 7 19.04 -36.32 27.53
C ILE A 7 18.34 -37.10 26.37
N PHE A 8 18.60 -36.72 25.11
CA PHE A 8 18.36 -37.54 23.90
C PHE A 8 19.64 -38.32 23.55
N ASP A 9 19.52 -39.61 23.21
CA ASP A 9 20.64 -40.45 22.71
C ASP A 9 20.29 -41.11 21.36
N LYS A 10 21.31 -41.27 20.51
CA LYS A 10 21.31 -41.73 19.11
C LYS A 10 21.82 -43.17 18.99
N ALA A 11 21.16 -43.99 18.17
CA ALA A 11 21.71 -45.08 17.31
C ALA A 11 20.51 -45.93 16.84
N GLY A 12 20.32 -46.39 15.61
CA GLY A 12 21.24 -46.71 14.52
C GLY A 12 21.08 -48.19 14.18
N TRP A 13 20.28 -48.56 13.16
CA TRP A 13 20.51 -49.80 12.39
C TRP A 13 19.85 -49.78 11.01
N LYS A 14 20.62 -50.23 10.02
CA LYS A 14 20.27 -50.46 8.60
C LYS A 14 19.74 -51.90 8.45
N LEU A 15 18.85 -52.16 7.49
CA LEU A 15 19.09 -53.11 6.39
C LEU A 15 17.97 -53.09 5.32
N LEU A 16 18.40 -53.18 4.06
CA LEU A 16 17.61 -53.42 2.84
C LEU A 16 17.03 -54.85 2.81
N VAL A 17 16.00 -55.10 1.96
CA VAL A 17 16.01 -56.14 0.87
C VAL A 17 14.63 -56.27 0.17
N PHE A 18 14.66 -56.09 -1.16
CA PHE A 18 13.92 -56.71 -2.28
C PHE A 18 12.41 -56.50 -2.57
N LEU A 19 12.18 -55.74 -3.66
CA LEU A 19 11.46 -56.06 -4.92
C LEU A 19 10.50 -57.27 -4.96
N LEU A 20 9.28 -57.03 -5.48
CA LEU A 20 8.71 -57.69 -6.68
C LEU A 20 7.31 -57.13 -7.00
N GLY A 21 7.09 -56.74 -8.26
CA GLY A 21 5.76 -56.46 -8.80
C GLY A 21 5.16 -57.68 -9.48
N ALA A 22 3.83 -57.72 -9.61
CA ALA A 22 3.12 -58.31 -10.76
C ALA A 22 1.61 -58.01 -10.69
N VAL A 23 1.10 -57.64 -11.87
CA VAL A 23 -0.28 -57.44 -12.31
C VAL A 23 -1.09 -58.72 -12.23
N VAL A 24 -2.36 -58.68 -11.76
CA VAL A 24 -3.44 -59.62 -12.19
C VAL A 24 -4.83 -58.99 -12.05
N LEU A 25 -5.49 -58.82 -13.22
CA LEU A 25 -6.88 -59.14 -13.60
C LEU A 25 -8.07 -58.80 -12.67
N THR A 26 -9.00 -58.04 -13.26
CA THR A 26 -10.42 -57.90 -12.88
C THR A 26 -11.23 -59.18 -13.12
N PRO A 27 -12.29 -59.41 -12.32
CA PRO A 27 -13.55 -59.92 -12.85
C PRO A 27 -14.75 -59.04 -12.47
N ALA A 28 -15.68 -58.91 -13.40
CA ALA A 28 -16.98 -58.26 -13.25
C ALA A 28 -18.03 -59.23 -12.69
N ALA A 29 -18.90 -58.76 -11.79
CA ALA A 29 -20.25 -59.26 -11.49
C ALA A 29 -20.99 -58.22 -10.61
N PRO A 30 -22.30 -58.38 -10.34
CA PRO A 30 -23.42 -57.99 -11.19
C PRO A 30 -24.22 -56.79 -10.62
N ALA A 31 -25.07 -56.21 -11.46
CA ALA A 31 -25.97 -55.11 -11.10
C ALA A 31 -26.95 -55.50 -9.98
N GLN A 32 -26.86 -54.80 -8.84
CA GLN A 32 -27.90 -54.74 -7.82
C GLN A 32 -28.56 -53.36 -7.87
N TYR A 33 -29.88 -53.37 -8.06
CA TYR A 33 -30.74 -52.21 -7.86
C TYR A 33 -30.75 -51.86 -6.36
N ALA A 34 -30.16 -50.71 -6.02
CA ALA A 34 -30.23 -50.14 -4.68
C ALA A 34 -30.97 -48.80 -4.72
N GLN A 35 -32.05 -48.74 -3.93
CA GLN A 35 -32.84 -47.56 -3.64
C GLN A 35 -32.00 -46.38 -3.12
N PRO A 36 -32.37 -45.13 -3.41
CA PRO A 36 -31.62 -43.96 -2.96
C PRO A 36 -31.77 -43.77 -1.45
N LYS A 37 -30.66 -43.91 -0.72
CA LYS A 37 -30.55 -43.46 0.67
C LYS A 37 -30.40 -41.94 0.68
N GLN A 38 -31.29 -41.29 1.41
CA GLN A 38 -31.22 -39.88 1.79
C GLN A 38 -29.90 -39.61 2.53
N GLN A 39 -29.15 -38.64 2.01
CA GLN A 39 -27.96 -38.09 2.63
C GLN A 39 -28.38 -36.94 3.57
N PRO A 40 -27.77 -36.80 4.77
CA PRO A 40 -28.11 -35.71 5.68
C PRO A 40 -27.76 -34.37 5.05
N ALA A 41 -28.70 -33.43 5.14
CA ALA A 41 -28.56 -32.06 4.67
C ALA A 41 -27.32 -31.40 5.27
N ALA A 42 -26.33 -31.13 4.42
CA ALA A 42 -25.30 -30.15 4.72
C ALA A 42 -25.99 -28.78 4.80
N GLN A 43 -26.04 -28.22 6.01
CA GLN A 43 -26.36 -26.81 6.19
C GLN A 43 -25.30 -25.99 5.46
N SER A 44 -25.67 -25.47 4.30
CA SER A 44 -24.98 -24.40 3.61
C SER A 44 -25.02 -23.17 4.52
N THR A 45 -23.95 -22.95 5.28
CA THR A 45 -23.63 -21.60 5.75
C THR A 45 -23.32 -20.78 4.51
N GLN A 46 -24.32 -20.02 4.05
CA GLN A 46 -24.12 -18.95 3.08
C GLN A 46 -23.25 -17.89 3.74
N GLN A 47 -21.94 -18.04 3.58
CA GLN A 47 -21.00 -16.95 3.74
C GLN A 47 -21.28 -15.97 2.60
N PRO A 48 -21.60 -14.69 2.86
CA PRO A 48 -21.69 -13.72 1.78
C PRO A 48 -20.30 -13.62 1.18
N THR A 49 -20.12 -14.12 -0.04
CA THR A 49 -18.99 -13.75 -0.89
C THR A 49 -19.14 -12.26 -1.19
N GLN A 50 -18.59 -11.44 -0.29
CA GLN A 50 -18.42 -10.02 -0.56
C GLN A 50 -17.52 -9.88 -1.80
N PRO A 51 -17.91 -9.08 -2.79
CA PRO A 51 -17.08 -8.84 -3.96
C PRO A 51 -15.76 -8.22 -3.49
N ALA A 52 -14.65 -8.79 -3.94
CA ALA A 52 -13.34 -8.17 -3.81
C ALA A 52 -13.44 -6.70 -4.29
N PRO A 53 -12.78 -5.75 -3.61
CA PRO A 53 -12.86 -4.35 -4.00
C PRO A 53 -12.29 -4.24 -5.41
N LYS A 54 -13.11 -3.82 -6.36
CA LYS A 54 -12.62 -3.36 -7.65
C LYS A 54 -11.92 -2.03 -7.40
N ALA A 55 -10.66 -2.08 -6.96
CA ALA A 55 -9.73 -0.98 -7.16
C ALA A 55 -9.74 -0.67 -8.66
N GLY A 56 -10.01 0.59 -9.01
CA GLY A 56 -10.41 1.05 -10.33
C GLY A 56 -9.70 0.34 -11.47
N GLN A 57 -10.44 -0.53 -12.16
CA GLN A 57 -10.13 -0.93 -13.53
C GLN A 57 -10.66 0.17 -14.46
N ASP A 58 -10.28 1.43 -14.20
CA ASP A 58 -10.41 2.45 -15.22
C ASP A 58 -9.22 2.26 -16.14
N GLN A 59 -9.54 1.76 -17.33
CA GLN A 59 -8.64 1.74 -18.46
C GLN A 59 -7.99 3.12 -18.55
N LEU A 60 -6.70 3.21 -18.21
CA LEU A 60 -5.82 4.21 -18.78
C LEU A 60 -5.80 3.96 -20.28
N LYS A 61 -6.86 4.39 -20.98
CA LYS A 61 -6.82 4.59 -22.42
C LYS A 61 -5.77 5.69 -22.66
N PRO A 62 -4.79 5.47 -23.55
CA PRO A 62 -3.85 6.51 -23.93
C PRO A 62 -4.64 7.73 -24.42
N GLY A 63 -4.63 8.80 -23.65
CA GLY A 63 -5.59 9.88 -23.81
C GLY A 63 -5.12 11.20 -23.21
N GLU A 64 -3.80 11.43 -23.18
CA GLU A 64 -3.23 12.77 -23.13
C GLU A 64 -2.47 12.97 -24.44
N ALA A 65 -2.80 13.99 -25.23
CA ALA A 65 -1.93 14.41 -26.32
C ALA A 65 -0.65 14.97 -25.69
N PRO A 66 0.54 14.46 -26.04
CA PRO A 66 1.76 14.94 -25.43
C PRO A 66 2.01 16.41 -25.81
N PRO A 67 2.73 17.18 -24.97
CA PRO A 67 3.25 18.48 -25.38
C PRO A 67 4.04 18.34 -26.68
N SER A 68 3.99 19.38 -27.51
CA SER A 68 4.35 19.43 -28.94
C SER A 68 5.77 18.95 -29.33
N ASP A 69 6.61 18.57 -28.36
CA ASP A 69 8.01 18.16 -28.55
C ASP A 69 8.30 16.70 -28.13
N ALA A 70 7.27 15.88 -27.92
CA ALA A 70 7.49 14.45 -27.63
C ALA A 70 8.05 13.69 -28.85
N PRO A 71 9.00 12.74 -28.65
CA PRO A 71 9.53 11.88 -29.71
C PRO A 71 8.41 11.20 -30.53
N PRO A 72 8.63 10.92 -31.82
CA PRO A 72 7.62 10.30 -32.68
C PRO A 72 7.17 8.95 -32.11
N LEU A 73 5.86 8.72 -32.17
CA LEU A 73 5.16 7.55 -31.62
C LEU A 73 5.78 6.24 -32.13
N ASN A 74 6.52 5.55 -31.27
CA ASN A 74 7.02 4.21 -31.57
C ASN A 74 5.86 3.20 -31.45
N LYS A 75 5.48 2.59 -32.58
CA LYS A 75 4.40 1.58 -32.62
C LYS A 75 4.66 0.38 -31.70
N GLU A 76 5.92 0.02 -31.50
CA GLU A 76 6.32 -1.07 -30.60
C GLU A 76 6.13 -0.67 -29.13
N GLU A 77 6.49 0.56 -28.77
CA GLU A 77 6.27 1.13 -27.44
C GLU A 77 4.78 1.21 -27.12
N GLU A 78 3.96 1.66 -28.07
CA GLU A 78 2.51 1.74 -27.91
C GLU A 78 1.87 0.36 -27.76
N ALA A 79 2.32 -0.64 -28.53
CA ALA A 79 1.86 -2.02 -28.37
C ALA A 79 2.26 -2.58 -27.00
N ALA A 80 3.49 -2.31 -26.54
CA ALA A 80 3.98 -2.73 -25.23
C ALA A 80 3.21 -2.06 -24.09
N SER A 81 2.94 -0.76 -24.17
CA SER A 81 2.18 -0.03 -23.15
C SER A 81 0.74 -0.53 -23.08
N ARG A 82 0.07 -0.74 -24.21
CA ARG A 82 -1.28 -1.33 -24.25
C ARG A 82 -1.32 -2.71 -23.61
N THR A 83 -0.31 -3.54 -23.86
CA THR A 83 -0.21 -4.89 -23.29
C THR A 83 -0.03 -4.81 -21.77
N PHE A 84 0.90 -3.99 -21.31
CA PHE A 84 1.15 -3.76 -19.89
C PHE A 84 -0.09 -3.24 -19.16
N PHE A 85 -0.76 -2.21 -19.72
CA PHE A 85 -1.94 -1.62 -19.07
C PHE A 85 -3.17 -2.54 -19.09
N ALA A 86 -3.23 -3.53 -19.99
CA ALA A 86 -4.30 -4.52 -20.05
C ALA A 86 -4.18 -5.66 -19.01
N LEU A 87 -3.03 -5.83 -18.35
CA LEU A 87 -2.84 -6.84 -17.32
C LEU A 87 -3.83 -6.62 -16.16
N LYS A 88 -4.28 -7.69 -15.52
CA LYS A 88 -5.19 -7.64 -14.38
C LYS A 88 -4.44 -7.70 -13.05
N THR A 89 -5.11 -7.32 -11.97
CA THR A 89 -4.54 -7.37 -10.61
C THR A 89 -4.11 -8.78 -10.20
N GLN A 90 -4.80 -9.82 -10.66
CA GLN A 90 -4.45 -11.22 -10.39
C GLN A 90 -3.13 -11.64 -11.07
N GLU A 91 -2.65 -10.87 -12.05
CA GLU A 91 -1.43 -11.12 -12.81
C GLU A 91 -0.26 -10.30 -12.26
N ASN A 92 -0.26 -9.97 -10.95
CA ASN A 92 0.73 -9.08 -10.32
C ASN A 92 2.20 -9.46 -10.62
N PRO A 93 2.62 -10.75 -10.63
CA PRO A 93 3.98 -11.11 -11.04
C PRO A 93 4.31 -10.67 -12.47
N LEU A 94 3.36 -10.78 -13.41
CA LEU A 94 3.53 -10.33 -14.78
C LEU A 94 3.52 -8.80 -14.88
N VAL A 95 2.72 -8.11 -14.05
CA VAL A 95 2.79 -6.64 -13.94
C VAL A 95 4.18 -6.19 -13.52
N ILE A 96 4.80 -6.86 -12.53
CA ILE A 96 6.15 -6.54 -12.08
C ILE A 96 7.17 -6.74 -13.22
N THR A 97 7.23 -7.94 -13.79
CA THR A 97 8.21 -8.26 -14.84
C THR A 97 8.03 -7.37 -16.07
N SER A 98 6.81 -7.24 -16.59
CA SER A 98 6.55 -6.41 -17.78
C SER A 98 6.78 -4.92 -17.52
N GLY A 99 6.56 -4.43 -16.30
CA GLY A 99 6.86 -3.05 -15.93
C GLY A 99 8.35 -2.76 -15.88
N GLU A 100 9.15 -3.64 -15.25
CA GLU A 100 10.61 -3.52 -15.22
C GLU A 100 11.20 -3.57 -16.64
N GLU A 101 10.75 -4.52 -17.48
CA GLU A 101 11.17 -4.64 -18.87
C GLU A 101 10.81 -3.40 -19.71
N PHE A 102 9.60 -2.87 -19.54
CA PHE A 102 9.16 -1.67 -20.24
C PHE A 102 10.07 -0.47 -19.91
N LEU A 103 10.36 -0.26 -18.63
CA LEU A 103 11.21 0.85 -18.18
C LEU A 103 12.67 0.69 -18.62
N ALA A 104 13.16 -0.55 -18.73
CA ALA A 104 14.50 -0.83 -19.24
C ALA A 104 14.60 -0.57 -20.76
N LYS A 105 13.56 -0.94 -21.51
CA LYS A 105 13.54 -0.82 -22.98
C LYS A 105 13.17 0.58 -23.47
N TYR A 106 12.31 1.29 -22.73
CA TYR A 106 11.78 2.61 -23.11
C TYR A 106 11.98 3.64 -21.97
N PRO A 107 13.23 3.96 -21.59
CA PRO A 107 13.52 4.85 -20.46
C PRO A 107 13.01 6.29 -20.63
N ASP A 108 12.77 6.71 -21.88
CA ASP A 108 12.25 8.04 -22.23
C ASP A 108 10.78 8.00 -22.71
N SER A 109 10.09 6.89 -22.44
CA SER A 109 8.69 6.70 -22.84
C SER A 109 7.77 7.78 -22.24
N ARG A 110 6.80 8.24 -23.03
CA ARG A 110 5.71 9.08 -22.51
C ARG A 110 4.81 8.37 -21.50
N TYR A 111 4.85 7.03 -21.45
CA TYR A 111 4.09 6.21 -20.50
C TYR A 111 4.87 5.90 -19.23
N ARG A 112 6.15 6.30 -19.15
CA ARG A 112 7.07 5.95 -18.08
C ARG A 112 6.49 6.23 -16.70
N ASP A 113 5.88 7.38 -16.52
CA ASP A 113 5.37 7.82 -15.21
C ASP A 113 4.18 6.97 -14.74
N SER A 114 3.26 6.62 -15.64
CA SER A 114 2.17 5.70 -15.35
C SER A 114 2.64 4.26 -15.16
N VAL A 115 3.70 3.84 -15.87
CA VAL A 115 4.33 2.52 -15.67
C VAL A 115 4.98 2.46 -14.29
N TYR A 116 5.71 3.51 -13.88
CA TYR A 116 6.28 3.61 -12.54
C TYR A 116 5.19 3.54 -11.47
N ALA A 117 4.12 4.34 -11.57
CA ALA A 117 3.04 4.35 -10.59
C ALA A 117 2.44 2.94 -10.40
N ARG A 118 2.14 2.26 -11.52
CA ARG A 118 1.60 0.90 -11.49
C ARG A 118 2.61 -0.12 -10.94
N LEU A 119 3.89 0.03 -11.26
CA LEU A 119 4.94 -0.86 -10.78
C LEU A 119 5.17 -0.71 -9.27
N VAL A 120 5.15 0.53 -8.73
CA VAL A 120 5.22 0.77 -7.28
C VAL A 120 4.03 0.09 -6.59
N GLN A 121 2.81 0.27 -7.09
CA GLN A 121 1.63 -0.41 -6.55
C GLN A 121 1.76 -1.95 -6.64
N ALA A 122 2.35 -2.47 -7.71
CA ALA A 122 2.55 -3.92 -7.85
C ALA A 122 3.52 -4.47 -6.79
N TYR A 123 4.56 -3.71 -6.42
CA TYR A 123 5.46 -4.07 -5.32
C TYR A 123 4.81 -3.95 -3.96
N VAL A 124 3.93 -2.95 -3.75
CA VAL A 124 3.10 -2.86 -2.54
C VAL A 124 2.25 -4.12 -2.40
N ASN A 125 1.55 -4.53 -3.46
CA ASN A 125 0.72 -5.74 -3.45
C ASN A 125 1.53 -7.03 -3.24
N ALA A 126 2.81 -7.02 -3.58
CA ALA A 126 3.73 -8.14 -3.38
C ALA A 126 4.42 -8.14 -2.01
N ASN A 127 4.17 -7.14 -1.16
CA ASN A 127 4.84 -6.91 0.13
C ASN A 127 6.39 -6.91 -0.02
N GLN A 128 6.90 -6.24 -1.06
CA GLN A 128 8.34 -6.14 -1.32
C GLN A 128 8.86 -4.74 -0.95
N ASP A 129 9.04 -4.50 0.35
CA ASP A 129 9.26 -3.16 0.89
C ASP A 129 10.49 -2.44 0.31
N ASP A 130 11.61 -3.15 0.21
CA ASP A 130 12.84 -2.62 -0.41
C ASP A 130 12.60 -2.16 -1.86
N LYS A 131 11.78 -2.91 -2.61
CA LYS A 131 11.44 -2.58 -4.00
C LYS A 131 10.46 -1.42 -4.09
N VAL A 132 9.49 -1.30 -3.16
CA VAL A 132 8.60 -0.13 -3.10
C VAL A 132 9.42 1.13 -2.90
N MET A 133 10.33 1.14 -1.91
CA MET A 133 11.19 2.30 -1.62
C MET A 133 12.14 2.62 -2.77
N ALA A 134 12.78 1.60 -3.37
CA ALA A 134 13.73 1.80 -4.46
C ALA A 134 13.05 2.31 -5.75
N VAL A 135 11.94 1.69 -6.16
CA VAL A 135 11.26 2.06 -7.41
C VAL A 135 10.46 3.35 -7.25
N GLY A 136 9.81 3.55 -6.11
CA GLY A 136 9.14 4.81 -5.79
C GLY A 136 10.12 5.99 -5.75
N GLY A 137 11.29 5.79 -5.13
CA GLY A 137 12.35 6.79 -5.13
C GLY A 137 12.88 7.12 -6.54
N ARG A 138 13.09 6.10 -7.38
CA ARG A 138 13.49 6.31 -8.80
C ARG A 138 12.42 7.05 -9.59
N ALA A 139 11.15 6.72 -9.39
CA ALA A 139 10.04 7.39 -10.06
C ALA A 139 9.99 8.88 -9.69
N LEU A 140 10.10 9.22 -8.40
CA LEU A 140 10.08 10.62 -7.94
C LEU A 140 11.37 11.38 -8.27
N ALA A 141 12.50 10.70 -8.41
CA ALA A 141 13.71 11.33 -8.95
C ALA A 141 13.58 11.67 -10.44
N ALA A 142 12.86 10.84 -11.21
CA ALA A 142 12.63 11.05 -12.64
C ALA A 142 11.51 12.06 -12.93
N ASN A 143 10.46 12.07 -12.11
CA ASN A 143 9.39 13.06 -12.12
C ASN A 143 8.95 13.36 -10.67
N PRO A 144 9.42 14.47 -10.08
CA PRO A 144 9.04 14.89 -8.73
C PRO A 144 7.54 15.20 -8.57
N ASP A 145 6.83 15.45 -9.67
CA ASP A 145 5.41 15.82 -9.70
C ASP A 145 4.51 14.63 -10.07
N ASN A 146 5.03 13.40 -10.04
CA ASN A 146 4.21 12.20 -10.26
C ASN A 146 3.23 12.00 -9.08
N VAL A 147 2.04 12.58 -9.22
CA VAL A 147 0.97 12.60 -8.20
C VAL A 147 0.63 11.20 -7.68
N ASP A 148 0.59 10.21 -8.58
CA ASP A 148 0.27 8.83 -8.21
C ASP A 148 1.29 8.25 -7.23
N VAL A 149 2.57 8.44 -7.55
CA VAL A 149 3.66 7.93 -6.73
C VAL A 149 3.79 8.74 -5.43
N LEU A 150 3.61 10.06 -5.48
CA LEU A 150 3.64 10.90 -4.27
C LEU A 150 2.59 10.46 -3.25
N ALA A 151 1.32 10.34 -3.68
CA ALA A 151 0.22 9.93 -2.82
C ALA A 151 0.43 8.51 -2.27
N LEU A 152 0.81 7.57 -3.14
CA LEU A 152 1.06 6.18 -2.74
C LEU A 152 2.23 6.05 -1.76
N MET A 153 3.35 6.73 -2.01
CA MET A 153 4.51 6.69 -1.13
C MET A 153 4.22 7.36 0.23
N SER A 154 3.44 8.43 0.26
CA SER A 154 3.02 9.08 1.52
C SER A 154 2.20 8.14 2.41
N TRP A 155 1.24 7.42 1.83
CA TRP A 155 0.45 6.39 2.54
C TRP A 155 1.32 5.20 2.95
N TYR A 156 2.10 4.66 2.01
CA TYR A 156 2.85 3.42 2.19
C TYR A 156 3.93 3.54 3.28
N MET A 157 4.73 4.62 3.23
CA MET A 157 5.77 4.90 4.23
C MET A 157 5.18 5.03 5.63
N GLY A 158 3.93 5.50 5.76
CA GLY A 158 3.25 5.61 7.05
C GLY A 158 2.86 4.27 7.65
N HIS A 159 2.45 3.32 6.82
CA HIS A 159 2.09 1.97 7.25
C HIS A 159 3.30 1.12 7.66
N HIS A 160 4.48 1.47 7.16
CA HIS A 160 5.74 0.73 7.36
C HIS A 160 6.77 1.56 8.15
N PHE A 161 6.30 2.55 8.91
CA PHE A 161 7.19 3.45 9.67
C PHE A 161 7.70 2.78 10.96
N ASP A 162 9.02 2.75 11.13
CA ASP A 162 9.66 2.41 12.41
C ASP A 162 10.17 3.67 13.09
N ALA A 163 9.49 4.10 14.16
CA ALA A 163 9.88 5.25 14.96
C ALA A 163 11.24 5.11 15.67
N LYS A 164 11.80 3.89 15.71
CA LYS A 164 13.13 3.61 16.30
C LYS A 164 14.25 3.60 15.28
N ALA A 165 13.94 3.70 13.98
CA ALA A 165 14.95 3.78 12.93
C ALA A 165 15.82 5.03 13.12
N LEU A 166 17.10 4.93 12.77
CA LEU A 166 18.05 6.05 12.91
C LEU A 166 17.66 7.25 12.03
N ASP A 167 16.95 7.00 10.92
CA ASP A 167 16.49 7.98 9.96
C ASP A 167 14.98 8.28 10.07
N ALA A 168 14.34 7.93 11.19
CA ALA A 168 12.90 8.07 11.38
C ALA A 168 12.40 9.52 11.16
N GLU A 169 13.13 10.52 11.64
CA GLU A 169 12.77 11.93 11.45
C GLU A 169 12.80 12.33 9.97
N GLN A 170 13.84 11.90 9.23
CA GLN A 170 13.95 12.19 7.80
C GLN A 170 12.87 11.48 6.99
N LEU A 171 12.54 10.22 7.33
CA LEU A 171 11.45 9.48 6.70
C LEU A 171 10.10 10.12 6.95
N LEU A 172 9.86 10.59 8.19
CA LEU A 172 8.63 11.29 8.56
C LEU A 172 8.47 12.60 7.78
N LYS A 173 9.53 13.40 7.70
CA LYS A 173 9.53 14.64 6.90
C LYS A 173 9.29 14.37 5.42
N ARG A 174 10.01 13.41 4.83
CA ARG A 174 9.85 13.04 3.41
C ARG A 174 8.41 12.64 3.09
N ARG A 175 7.79 11.88 3.98
CA ARG A 175 6.40 11.47 3.87
C ARG A 175 5.43 12.66 3.91
N GLU A 176 5.65 13.60 4.82
CA GLU A 176 4.87 14.84 4.89
C GLU A 176 4.97 15.62 3.58
N ASP A 177 6.20 15.80 3.09
CA ASP A 177 6.47 16.53 1.84
C ASP A 177 5.76 15.85 0.65
N TYR A 178 5.77 14.52 0.55
CA TYR A 178 5.04 13.79 -0.49
C TYR A 178 3.52 13.98 -0.40
N GLY A 179 2.94 13.89 0.80
CA GLY A 179 1.50 14.03 1.01
C GLY A 179 1.01 15.44 0.65
N ARG A 180 1.72 16.47 1.12
CA ARG A 180 1.41 17.87 0.80
C ARG A 180 1.54 18.15 -0.69
N HIS A 181 2.64 17.73 -1.31
CA HIS A 181 2.89 17.97 -2.73
C HIS A 181 1.82 17.30 -3.61
N ALA A 182 1.43 16.06 -3.28
CA ALA A 182 0.33 15.40 -3.98
C ALA A 182 -0.98 16.19 -3.91
N LEU A 183 -1.37 16.69 -2.73
CA LEU A 183 -2.58 17.49 -2.56
C LEU A 183 -2.51 18.83 -3.30
N GLU A 184 -1.36 19.51 -3.26
CA GLU A 184 -1.13 20.76 -3.98
C GLU A 184 -1.25 20.60 -5.50
N LEU A 185 -0.69 19.51 -6.05
CA LEU A 185 -0.82 19.19 -7.47
C LEU A 185 -2.25 18.80 -7.83
N MET A 186 -2.92 17.98 -7.02
CA MET A 186 -4.32 17.61 -7.24
C MET A 186 -5.26 18.81 -7.20
N ALA A 187 -5.00 19.82 -6.37
CA ALA A 187 -5.79 21.05 -6.36
C ALA A 187 -5.78 21.77 -7.72
N LYS A 188 -4.69 21.63 -8.48
CA LYS A 188 -4.49 22.25 -9.81
C LYS A 188 -4.75 21.29 -10.98
N MET A 189 -5.02 20.02 -10.69
CA MET A 189 -5.19 18.98 -11.71
C MET A 189 -6.46 19.25 -12.54
N GLU A 190 -6.26 19.36 -13.85
CA GLU A 190 -7.33 19.48 -14.83
C GLU A 190 -7.81 18.10 -15.27
N LYS A 191 -9.08 18.02 -15.63
CA LYS A 191 -9.68 16.79 -16.14
C LYS A 191 -9.22 16.55 -17.58
N PRO A 192 -8.68 15.36 -17.90
CA PRO A 192 -8.41 14.99 -19.29
C PRO A 192 -9.69 15.01 -20.12
N ALA A 193 -9.63 15.58 -21.34
CA ALA A 193 -10.81 15.75 -22.19
C ALA A 193 -11.51 14.43 -22.54
N ALA A 194 -10.76 13.32 -22.59
CA ALA A 194 -11.27 11.99 -22.91
C ALA A 194 -11.84 11.22 -21.68
N MET A 195 -11.78 11.81 -20.48
CA MET A 195 -12.24 11.17 -19.23
C MET A 195 -13.62 11.71 -18.82
N ALA A 196 -14.50 10.81 -18.40
CA ALA A 196 -15.80 11.19 -17.84
C ALA A 196 -15.61 11.88 -16.48
N ASP A 197 -16.50 12.81 -16.14
CA ASP A 197 -16.38 13.60 -14.90
C ASP A 197 -16.40 12.72 -13.65
N VAL A 198 -17.23 11.67 -13.66
CA VAL A 198 -17.34 10.72 -12.54
C VAL A 198 -16.04 9.92 -12.35
N ASP A 199 -15.41 9.48 -13.43
CA ASP A 199 -14.17 8.71 -13.38
C ASP A 199 -13.01 9.59 -12.91
N PHE A 200 -12.96 10.84 -13.38
CA PHE A 200 -11.96 11.82 -12.93
C PHE A 200 -12.13 12.17 -11.46
N ALA A 201 -13.35 12.47 -11.03
CA ALA A 201 -13.64 12.78 -9.63
C ALA A 201 -13.26 11.60 -8.72
N LYS A 202 -13.57 10.37 -9.14
CA LYS A 202 -13.18 9.16 -8.43
C LYS A 202 -11.65 9.00 -8.37
N ALA A 203 -10.96 9.08 -9.49
CA ALA A 203 -9.51 8.92 -9.55
C ALA A 203 -8.79 9.97 -8.69
N LYS A 204 -9.30 11.20 -8.66
CA LYS A 204 -8.80 12.28 -7.80
C LYS A 204 -9.07 11.98 -6.32
N ALA A 205 -10.30 11.59 -5.96
CA ALA A 205 -10.66 11.26 -4.58
C ALA A 205 -9.82 10.10 -4.02
N ASP A 206 -9.61 9.04 -4.80
CA ASP A 206 -8.81 7.88 -4.40
C ASP A 206 -7.36 8.29 -4.05
N LYS A 207 -6.75 9.20 -4.84
CA LYS A 207 -5.40 9.72 -4.57
C LYS A 207 -5.35 10.70 -3.39
N GLN A 208 -6.37 11.55 -3.26
CA GLN A 208 -6.49 12.45 -2.11
C GLN A 208 -6.64 11.65 -0.81
N ALA A 209 -7.41 10.56 -0.80
CA ALA A 209 -7.55 9.70 0.36
C ALA A 209 -6.21 9.11 0.83
N LEU A 210 -5.37 8.63 -0.11
CA LEU A 210 -4.01 8.16 0.19
C LEU A 210 -3.14 9.28 0.78
N ALA A 211 -3.14 10.47 0.17
CA ALA A 211 -2.35 11.60 0.64
C ALA A 211 -2.79 12.08 2.03
N HIS A 212 -4.10 12.19 2.29
CA HIS A 212 -4.65 12.56 3.60
C HIS A 212 -4.34 11.49 4.67
N SER A 213 -4.48 10.20 4.37
CA SER A 213 -4.04 9.12 5.28
C SER A 213 -2.53 9.18 5.55
N GLY A 214 -1.75 9.46 4.51
CA GLY A 214 -0.32 9.75 4.58
C GLY A 214 0.02 10.93 5.49
N LEU A 215 -0.74 12.02 5.49
CA LEU A 215 -0.52 13.13 6.42
C LEU A 215 -1.01 12.81 7.84
N ALA A 216 -2.11 12.08 7.96
CA ALA A 216 -2.66 11.67 9.24
C ALA A 216 -1.65 10.91 10.10
N LEU A 217 -0.98 9.86 9.56
CA LEU A 217 0.03 9.21 10.41
C LEU A 217 1.31 10.03 10.62
N VAL A 218 1.59 11.09 9.83
CA VAL A 218 2.65 12.05 10.20
C VAL A 218 2.27 12.71 11.52
N TYR A 219 1.07 13.29 11.57
CA TYR A 219 0.56 13.95 12.75
C TYR A 219 0.33 13.01 13.94
N TYR A 220 0.04 11.73 13.69
CA TYR A 220 0.01 10.70 14.73
C TYR A 220 1.37 10.56 15.44
N HIS A 221 2.47 10.44 14.68
CA HIS A 221 3.81 10.31 15.25
C HIS A 221 4.31 11.59 15.92
N GLU A 222 3.88 12.75 15.43
CA GLU A 222 4.19 14.04 16.04
C GLU A 222 3.29 14.40 17.24
N ASN A 223 2.33 13.54 17.60
CA ASN A 223 1.31 13.80 18.63
C ASN A 223 0.44 15.06 18.36
N LYS A 224 0.28 15.45 17.10
CA LYS A 224 -0.56 16.58 16.66
C LYS A 224 -2.01 16.11 16.46
N THR A 225 -2.70 15.81 17.55
CA THR A 225 -4.03 15.16 17.52
C THR A 225 -5.09 15.90 16.71
N PRO A 226 -5.28 17.23 16.82
CA PRO A 226 -6.30 17.93 16.03
C PRO A 226 -6.06 17.83 14.52
N GLN A 227 -4.80 17.99 14.09
CA GLN A 227 -4.42 17.86 12.68
C GLN A 227 -4.58 16.43 12.19
N MET A 228 -4.18 15.43 12.99
CA MET A 228 -4.39 14.03 12.68
C MET A 228 -5.86 13.72 12.42
N VAL A 229 -6.77 14.16 13.30
CA VAL A 229 -8.21 13.92 13.13
C VAL A 229 -8.73 14.59 11.86
N ALA A 230 -8.36 15.84 11.59
CA ALA A 230 -8.80 16.53 10.38
C ALA A 230 -8.39 15.79 9.10
N GLU A 231 -7.15 15.29 9.01
CA GLU A 231 -6.69 14.53 7.85
C GLU A 231 -7.39 13.16 7.74
N LEU A 232 -7.64 12.47 8.86
CA LEU A 232 -8.36 11.19 8.85
C LEU A 232 -9.79 11.32 8.38
N GLU A 233 -10.50 12.38 8.81
CA GLU A 233 -11.85 12.69 8.36
C GLU A 233 -11.90 12.91 6.84
N GLN A 234 -10.92 13.63 6.27
CA GLN A 234 -10.81 13.80 4.82
C GLN A 234 -10.55 12.45 4.12
N ALA A 235 -9.59 11.66 4.62
CA ALA A 235 -9.27 10.36 4.02
C ALA A 235 -10.48 9.42 4.00
N ILE A 236 -11.21 9.33 5.11
CA ILE A 236 -12.41 8.49 5.24
C ILE A 236 -13.55 8.97 4.35
N ALA A 237 -13.76 10.29 4.24
CA ALA A 237 -14.84 10.85 3.42
C ALA A 237 -14.63 10.63 1.91
N LEU A 238 -13.37 10.56 1.47
CA LEU A 238 -13.00 10.43 0.06
C LEU A 238 -12.89 8.97 -0.40
N ASP A 239 -12.63 8.05 0.52
CA ASP A 239 -12.42 6.64 0.20
C ASP A 239 -13.74 5.85 0.28
N PRO A 240 -14.22 5.23 -0.83
CA PRO A 240 -15.38 4.36 -0.77
C PRO A 240 -15.13 3.06 0.01
N MET A 241 -13.87 2.72 0.29
CA MET A 241 -13.47 1.61 1.15
C MET A 241 -12.31 2.04 2.07
N PRO A 242 -12.60 2.86 3.10
CA PRO A 242 -11.57 3.44 3.94
C PRO A 242 -10.65 2.39 4.58
N ASP A 243 -9.38 2.72 4.68
CA ASP A 243 -8.40 1.94 5.44
C ASP A 243 -8.87 1.75 6.90
N PRO A 244 -8.95 0.50 7.42
CA PRO A 244 -9.36 0.27 8.81
C PRO A 244 -8.43 0.95 9.83
N LEU A 245 -7.17 1.21 9.46
CA LEU A 245 -6.24 1.98 10.29
C LEU A 245 -6.69 3.42 10.44
N ASN A 246 -7.29 4.04 9.41
CA ASN A 246 -7.78 5.41 9.50
C ASN A 246 -8.87 5.55 10.57
N TYR A 247 -9.83 4.61 10.60
CA TYR A 247 -10.86 4.57 11.63
C TYR A 247 -10.30 4.30 13.03
N PHE A 248 -9.33 3.38 13.14
CA PHE A 248 -8.67 3.10 14.42
C PHE A 248 -7.97 4.35 14.98
N LEU A 249 -7.24 5.07 14.14
CA LEU A 249 -6.54 6.30 14.54
C LEU A 249 -7.50 7.46 14.80
N LEU A 250 -8.62 7.53 14.09
CA LEU A 250 -9.67 8.53 14.33
C LEU A 250 -10.23 8.33 15.74
N GLY A 251 -10.54 7.08 16.10
CA GLY A 251 -10.97 6.74 17.45
C GLY A 251 -9.93 7.06 18.52
N ASP A 252 -8.63 6.86 18.24
CA ASP A 252 -7.54 7.25 19.16
C ASP A 252 -7.47 8.77 19.32
N GLY A 253 -7.66 9.53 18.23
CA GLY A 253 -7.67 10.98 18.24
C GLY A 253 -8.85 11.57 19.00
N ASP A 254 -10.05 11.10 18.71
CA ASP A 254 -11.28 11.53 19.37
C ASP A 254 -11.24 11.21 20.87
N ALA A 255 -10.73 10.04 21.25
CA ALA A 255 -10.55 9.69 22.65
C ALA A 255 -9.58 10.64 23.38
N ARG A 256 -8.46 11.03 22.75
CA ARG A 256 -7.51 12.02 23.30
C ARG A 256 -8.15 13.40 23.46
N MET A 257 -9.07 13.75 22.57
CA MET A 257 -9.88 14.98 22.65
C MET A 257 -11.11 14.85 23.55
N LYS A 258 -11.29 13.72 24.23
CA LYS A 258 -12.45 13.39 25.10
C LYS A 258 -13.79 13.35 24.37
N LYS A 259 -13.79 13.24 23.04
CA LYS A 259 -14.97 12.98 22.21
C LYS A 259 -15.30 11.48 22.23
N PHE A 260 -15.66 10.95 23.40
CA PHE A 260 -15.73 9.50 23.61
C PHE A 260 -16.84 8.80 22.80
N ALA A 261 -17.93 9.51 22.49
CA ALA A 261 -18.98 8.98 21.63
C ALA A 261 -18.49 8.80 20.18
N ASP A 262 -17.84 9.82 19.63
CA ASP A 262 -17.24 9.80 18.28
C ASP A 262 -16.15 8.73 18.21
N ALA A 263 -15.31 8.64 19.24
CA ALA A 263 -14.29 7.61 19.35
C ALA A 263 -14.90 6.19 19.32
N ALA A 264 -15.98 5.96 20.08
CA ALA A 264 -16.68 4.68 20.08
C ALA A 264 -17.25 4.32 18.70
N ALA A 265 -17.79 5.30 17.97
CA ALA A 265 -18.29 5.10 16.62
C ALA A 265 -17.17 4.76 15.63
N ALA A 266 -16.05 5.49 15.66
CA ALA A 266 -14.89 5.21 14.81
C ALA A 266 -14.31 3.80 15.08
N TYR A 267 -14.18 3.42 16.36
CA TYR A 267 -13.75 2.06 16.70
C TYR A 267 -14.75 0.97 16.29
N ASP A 268 -16.05 1.26 16.34
CA ASP A 268 -17.07 0.31 15.87
C ASP A 268 -16.92 0.04 14.37
N HIS A 269 -16.71 1.09 13.56
CA HIS A 269 -16.40 0.94 12.15
C HIS A 269 -15.18 0.03 11.92
N CYS A 270 -14.03 0.29 12.57
CA CYS A 270 -12.87 -0.58 12.38
C CYS A 270 -13.06 -1.99 12.97
N ALA A 271 -13.93 -2.18 13.97
CA ALA A 271 -14.27 -3.50 14.51
C ALA A 271 -15.16 -4.35 13.58
N GLN A 272 -15.87 -3.71 12.65
CA GLN A 272 -16.72 -4.41 11.66
C GLN A 272 -15.92 -4.84 10.42
N MET A 273 -14.72 -4.31 10.24
CA MET A 273 -13.84 -4.64 9.12
C MET A 273 -13.04 -5.92 9.41
N THR A 274 -12.73 -6.68 8.36
CA THR A 274 -11.88 -7.88 8.49
C THR A 274 -10.42 -7.49 8.32
N TRP A 275 -9.68 -7.40 9.44
CA TRP A 275 -8.26 -7.05 9.47
C TRP A 275 -7.61 -7.46 10.79
N ALA A 276 -6.29 -7.31 10.91
CA ALA A 276 -5.51 -7.83 12.03
C ALA A 276 -5.90 -7.26 13.42
N TRP A 277 -6.47 -6.06 13.48
CA TRP A 277 -6.74 -5.35 14.75
C TRP A 277 -8.22 -5.28 15.12
N GLN A 278 -9.08 -6.13 14.53
CA GLN A 278 -10.51 -6.16 14.82
C GLN A 278 -10.82 -6.26 16.33
N ALA A 279 -10.16 -7.18 17.05
CA ALA A 279 -10.34 -7.32 18.51
C ALA A 279 -9.84 -6.10 19.30
N LYS A 280 -8.78 -5.44 18.82
CA LYS A 280 -8.26 -4.20 19.43
C LYS A 280 -9.27 -3.06 19.29
N CYS A 281 -9.91 -2.94 18.13
CA CYS A 281 -11.03 -2.00 17.91
C CYS A 281 -12.18 -2.27 18.87
N GLN A 282 -12.60 -3.52 19.03
CA GLN A 282 -13.68 -3.89 19.96
C GLN A 282 -13.36 -3.49 21.40
N ALA A 283 -12.15 -3.81 21.88
CA ALA A 283 -11.73 -3.43 23.23
C ALA A 283 -11.72 -1.91 23.44
N LYS A 284 -11.17 -1.16 22.46
CA LYS A 284 -11.13 0.31 22.49
C LYS A 284 -12.52 0.93 22.44
N MET A 285 -13.43 0.39 21.62
CA MET A 285 -14.84 0.78 21.57
C MET A 285 -15.51 0.62 22.92
N SER A 286 -15.36 -0.53 23.59
CA SER A 286 -15.96 -0.78 24.91
C SER A 286 -15.47 0.22 25.96
N VAL A 287 -14.16 0.54 25.96
CA VAL A 287 -13.60 1.56 26.84
C VAL A 287 -14.19 2.93 26.53
N ALA A 288 -14.25 3.33 25.25
CA ALA A 288 -14.81 4.62 24.84
C ALA A 288 -16.30 4.74 25.21
N LYS A 289 -17.11 3.70 25.05
CA LYS A 289 -18.53 3.66 25.47
C LYS A 289 -18.69 3.89 26.97
N ASN A 290 -17.85 3.24 27.80
CA ASN A 290 -17.88 3.43 29.25
C ASN A 290 -17.49 4.86 29.65
N LEU A 291 -16.50 5.44 28.99
CA LEU A 291 -16.08 6.83 29.23
C LEU A 291 -17.16 7.83 28.80
N ALA A 292 -17.81 7.61 27.65
CA ALA A 292 -18.93 8.43 27.18
C ALA A 292 -20.13 8.41 28.15
N ALA A 293 -20.39 7.29 28.83
CA ALA A 293 -21.47 7.17 29.80
C ALA A 293 -21.17 7.82 31.16
N THR A 294 -19.89 8.01 31.49
CA THR A 294 -19.45 8.43 32.84
C THR A 294 -18.85 9.83 32.88
N GLN A 295 -18.44 10.39 31.73
CA GLN A 295 -17.82 11.70 31.65
C GLN A 295 -18.70 12.69 30.86
N PRO A 296 -18.78 13.95 31.30
CA PRO A 296 -19.49 14.99 30.55
C PRO A 296 -18.79 15.24 29.21
N ALA A 297 -19.58 15.41 28.16
CA ALA A 297 -19.07 15.74 26.84
C ALA A 297 -18.31 17.09 26.87
N PRO A 298 -17.21 17.22 26.11
CA PRO A 298 -16.53 18.50 25.98
C PRO A 298 -17.48 19.52 25.29
N PRO A 299 -17.36 20.82 25.62
CA PRO A 299 -18.08 21.85 24.89
C PRO A 299 -17.71 21.82 23.41
N ALA A 300 -18.68 22.07 22.53
CA ALA A 300 -18.45 22.07 21.08
C ALA A 300 -17.31 23.02 20.71
N SER A 301 -16.19 22.46 20.26
CA SER A 301 -15.05 23.22 19.77
C SER A 301 -15.33 23.73 18.34
N ALA A 302 -14.91 24.96 18.04
CA ALA A 302 -14.90 25.49 16.69
C ALA A 302 -14.15 24.53 15.74
N PRO A 303 -14.55 24.41 14.46
CA PRO A 303 -13.92 23.52 13.51
C PRO A 303 -12.41 23.77 13.45
N ALA A 304 -11.63 22.68 13.40
CA ALA A 304 -10.19 22.77 13.20
C ALA A 304 -9.94 23.59 11.93
N GLN A 305 -9.11 24.63 12.04
CA GLN A 305 -8.69 25.36 10.86
C GLN A 305 -8.00 24.37 9.91
N PRO A 306 -8.28 24.43 8.60
CA PRO A 306 -7.55 23.62 7.63
C PRO A 306 -6.06 23.86 7.87
N ALA A 307 -5.27 22.78 7.82
CA ALA A 307 -3.83 22.87 8.00
C ALA A 307 -3.31 23.95 7.04
N VAL A 308 -2.95 25.12 7.59
CA VAL A 308 -2.33 26.17 6.81
C VAL A 308 -1.07 25.53 6.25
N ALA A 309 -0.93 25.54 4.92
CA ALA A 309 0.27 25.05 4.26
C ALA A 309 1.46 25.73 4.94
N ALA A 310 2.25 24.94 5.68
CA ALA A 310 3.55 25.43 6.11
C ALA A 310 4.31 25.80 4.83
N PRO A 311 5.03 26.93 4.81
CA PRO A 311 5.77 27.34 3.62
C PRO A 311 6.67 26.17 3.17
N PRO A 312 6.83 25.96 1.85
CA PRO A 312 7.59 24.84 1.33
C PRO A 312 8.97 24.84 1.98
N SER A 313 9.26 23.78 2.73
CA SER A 313 10.63 23.50 3.16
C SER A 313 11.47 23.36 1.91
N ALA A 314 12.63 24.01 1.87
CA ALA A 314 13.56 23.95 0.75
C ALA A 314 13.74 22.52 0.24
N ALA A 315 13.82 22.38 -1.08
CA ALA A 315 13.91 21.12 -1.80
C ALA A 315 14.82 20.09 -1.10
N PRO A 316 14.43 18.80 -1.05
CA PRO A 316 15.29 17.77 -0.51
C PRO A 316 16.63 17.79 -1.25
N ALA A 317 17.73 17.83 -0.50
CA ALA A 317 19.06 17.72 -1.06
C ALA A 317 19.14 16.43 -1.91
N PRO A 318 19.73 16.48 -3.12
CA PRO A 318 19.94 15.27 -3.90
C PRO A 318 20.74 14.24 -3.08
N PRO A 319 20.52 12.93 -3.28
CA PRO A 319 21.31 11.91 -2.62
C PRO A 319 22.80 12.19 -2.89
N ALA A 320 23.61 12.17 -1.83
CA ALA A 320 25.04 12.39 -1.95
C ALA A 320 25.60 11.42 -3.01
N PRO A 321 26.43 11.89 -3.95
CA PRO A 321 27.05 11.01 -4.93
C PRO A 321 27.83 9.94 -4.17
N THR A 322 27.57 8.67 -4.53
CA THR A 322 28.39 7.55 -4.10
C THR A 322 29.84 7.88 -4.38
N ARG A 323 30.65 8.00 -3.32
CA ARG A 323 32.10 8.17 -3.47
C ARG A 323 32.63 6.98 -4.24
N ASP A 324 33.11 7.21 -5.46
CA ASP A 324 33.92 6.25 -6.19
C ASP A 324 35.06 5.76 -5.28
N PRO A 325 35.42 4.47 -5.32
CA PRO A 325 36.60 3.99 -4.62
C PRO A 325 37.82 4.77 -5.12
N MET A 326 38.39 5.53 -4.19
CA MET A 326 39.58 6.37 -4.34
C MET A 326 40.64 5.69 -5.20
N LYS A 327 40.86 6.20 -6.41
CA LYS A 327 42.01 5.81 -7.23
C LYS A 327 43.29 6.17 -6.46
N PRO A 328 44.26 5.25 -6.30
CA PRO A 328 45.49 5.56 -5.56
C PRO A 328 46.28 6.67 -6.26
N PRO A 329 46.97 7.55 -5.50
CA PRO A 329 47.73 8.65 -6.07
C PRO A 329 48.89 8.14 -6.94
N THR A 330 49.05 8.74 -8.12
CA THR A 330 50.19 8.51 -9.01
C THR A 330 51.48 9.04 -8.37
N PRO A 331 52.60 8.28 -8.44
CA PRO A 331 53.87 8.72 -7.87
C PRO A 331 54.46 9.93 -8.63
N PRO A 332 55.24 10.79 -7.95
CA PRO A 332 55.82 11.98 -8.56
C PRO A 332 56.87 11.63 -9.61
N THR A 333 56.87 12.37 -10.70
CA THR A 333 57.85 12.29 -11.80
C THR A 333 59.21 12.81 -11.32
N PRO A 334 60.33 12.12 -11.59
CA PRO A 334 61.65 12.62 -11.21
C PRO A 334 62.03 13.88 -12.01
N PRO A 335 62.85 14.78 -11.42
CA PRO A 335 63.29 16.00 -12.10
C PRO A 335 64.12 15.66 -13.33
N ARG A 336 63.92 16.44 -14.40
CA ARG A 336 64.78 16.43 -15.59
C ARG A 336 66.01 17.29 -15.30
N ASP A 337 67.18 16.73 -15.51
CA ASP A 337 68.45 17.46 -15.66
C ASP A 337 68.45 18.31 -16.94
#